data_AF-A0A9P1PV50-F1
#
_entry.id   AF-A0A9P1PV50-F1
#
_cell.length_a   1.000
_cell.length_b   1.000
_cell.length_c   1.000
_cell.angle_alpha   90.00
_cell.angle_beta   90.00
_cell.angle_gamma   90.00
#
_symmetry.space_group_name_H-M   'P 1'
#
loop_
_entity.id
_entity.type
_entity.pdbx_description
1 polymer ?
#
loop_
_entity_poly.entity_id
_entity_poly.type
_entity_poly.pdbx_seq_one_letter_code
_entity_poly.pdbx_strand_id
1 'polypeptide(L)'
;MSNKIAVVYIGLKEKKRDTITGSRLVFPRHKPVEVESAIAHQLLDFPTVFIRHDELESTLNLQQASEQEHAELAAQLIEQAKLEAEKNSFVLKIGGDEVDIAKLTSVQLATLVESEDLDIKQGAQEKVDDFRVRVREAIQTKNAASTEAE
;
A
#
# COMPACT_ATOMS: atom_id res chain seq x y z
N MET A 1 26.25 23.29 -40.76
CA MET A 1 26.63 22.98 -39.37
C MET A 1 25.54 22.10 -38.79
N SER A 2 25.69 20.77 -38.84
CA SER A 2 24.67 19.86 -38.29
C SER A 2 24.80 19.82 -36.77
N ASN A 3 24.03 20.67 -36.08
CA ASN A 3 23.91 20.62 -34.63
C ASN A 3 23.17 19.33 -34.27
N LYS A 4 23.92 18.33 -33.79
CA LYS A 4 23.38 17.07 -33.27
C LYS A 4 23.29 17.16 -31.74
N ILE A 5 22.23 16.63 -31.17
CA ILE A 5 21.98 16.58 -29.73
C ILE A 5 21.81 15.11 -29.34
N ALA A 6 22.45 14.70 -28.25
CA ALA A 6 22.32 13.35 -27.70
C ALA A 6 21.05 13.26 -26.83
N VAL A 7 20.08 12.48 -27.29
CA VAL A 7 18.80 12.23 -26.61
C VAL A 7 18.76 10.78 -26.13
N VAL A 8 18.25 10.55 -24.92
CA VAL A 8 18.12 9.23 -24.30
C VAL A 8 16.64 8.90 -24.09
N TYR A 9 16.27 7.65 -24.37
CA TYR A 9 14.93 7.13 -24.10
C TYR A 9 14.86 6.48 -22.70
N ILE A 10 13.92 6.93 -21.87
CA ILE A 10 13.71 6.47 -20.48
C ILE A 10 12.34 5.81 -20.24
N GLY A 11 11.59 5.51 -21.30
CA GLY A 11 10.28 4.89 -21.15
C GLY A 11 10.34 3.41 -20.73
N LEU A 12 9.16 2.82 -20.57
CA LEU A 12 8.99 1.46 -20.04
C LEU A 12 9.53 0.34 -20.96
N LYS A 13 9.60 0.56 -22.28
CA LYS A 13 9.98 -0.48 -23.26
C LYS A 13 11.50 -0.49 -23.46
N GLU A 14 12.05 -1.61 -23.94
CA GLU A 14 13.49 -1.71 -24.24
C GLU A 14 13.92 -0.87 -25.45
N LYS A 15 13.02 -0.65 -26.40
CA LYS A 15 13.26 0.13 -27.61
C LYS A 15 12.02 0.91 -28.01
N LYS A 16 12.21 2.16 -28.42
CA LYS A 16 11.15 3.00 -28.98
C LYS A 16 11.49 3.39 -30.41
N ARG A 17 10.58 3.07 -31.32
CA ARG A 17 10.62 3.66 -32.67
C ARG A 17 10.07 5.08 -32.57
N ASP A 18 10.72 6.01 -33.24
CA ASP A 18 10.23 7.37 -33.34
C ASP A 18 8.95 7.41 -34.16
N THR A 19 7.86 7.68 -33.46
CA THR A 19 6.55 7.99 -34.03
C THR A 19 6.17 9.45 -33.80
N ILE A 20 7.03 10.24 -33.13
CA ILE A 20 6.73 11.63 -32.76
C ILE A 20 7.13 12.55 -33.91
N THR A 21 8.35 12.41 -34.43
CA THR A 21 8.85 13.25 -35.52
C THR A 21 8.82 12.53 -36.88
N GLY A 22 8.41 11.25 -36.91
CA GLY A 22 8.34 10.44 -38.12
C GLY A 22 9.70 10.08 -38.72
N SER A 23 10.79 10.29 -37.98
CA SER A 23 12.18 10.09 -38.43
C SER A 23 12.54 8.61 -38.65
N ARG A 24 11.66 7.68 -38.25
CA ARG A 24 11.89 6.22 -38.25
C ARG A 24 13.12 5.77 -37.46
N LEU A 25 13.70 6.65 -36.64
CA LEU A 25 14.82 6.33 -35.75
C LEU A 25 14.38 5.35 -34.66
N VAL A 26 15.32 4.56 -34.15
CA VAL A 26 15.10 3.61 -33.06
C VAL A 26 15.96 4.01 -31.88
N PHE A 27 15.32 4.31 -30.75
CA PHE A 27 15.97 4.67 -29.51
C PHE A 27 16.00 3.47 -28.57
N PRO A 28 17.19 2.94 -28.23
CA PRO A 28 17.32 1.96 -27.16
C PRO A 28 17.13 2.63 -25.80
N ARG A 29 16.55 1.90 -24.84
CA ARG A 29 16.38 2.40 -23.48
C ARG A 29 17.73 2.66 -22.82
N HIS A 30 17.86 3.82 -22.17
CA HIS A 30 19.04 4.31 -21.46
C HIS A 30 20.31 4.40 -22.32
N LYS A 31 20.18 4.45 -23.65
CA LYS A 31 21.31 4.66 -24.56
C LYS A 31 21.18 6.02 -25.25
N PRO A 32 22.26 6.83 -25.28
CA PRO A 32 22.25 8.09 -26.01
C PRO A 32 22.24 7.85 -27.52
N VAL A 33 21.36 8.57 -28.21
CA VAL A 33 21.29 8.58 -29.67
C VAL A 33 21.44 10.02 -30.14
N GLU A 34 22.40 10.25 -31.02
CA GLU A 34 22.62 11.55 -31.64
C GLU A 34 21.58 11.81 -32.72
N VAL A 35 20.78 12.86 -32.55
CA VAL A 35 19.77 13.26 -33.51
C VAL A 35 19.93 14.73 -33.88
N GLU A 36 19.39 15.13 -35.04
CA GLU A 36 19.44 16.53 -35.45
C GLU A 36 18.67 17.41 -34.45
N SER A 37 19.17 18.63 -34.23
CA SER A 37 18.64 19.58 -33.25
C SER A 37 17.12 19.78 -33.39
N ALA A 38 16.60 19.89 -34.63
CA ALA A 38 15.16 20.06 -34.86
C ALA A 38 14.33 18.87 -34.32
N ILE A 39 14.83 17.64 -34.49
CA ILE A 39 14.19 16.42 -33.99
C ILE A 39 14.36 16.32 -32.47
N ALA A 40 15.56 16.61 -31.96
CA ALA A 40 15.83 16.58 -30.53
C ALA A 40 14.90 17.49 -29.73
N HIS A 41 14.68 18.73 -30.18
CA HIS A 41 13.78 19.64 -29.48
C HIS A 41 12.35 19.11 -29.40
N GLN A 42 11.85 18.47 -30.46
CA GLN A 42 10.51 17.85 -30.46
C GLN A 42 10.43 16.63 -29.54
N LEU A 43 11.51 15.83 -29.45
CA LEU A 43 11.55 14.68 -28.54
C LEU A 43 11.64 15.12 -27.07
N LEU A 44 12.44 16.15 -26.78
CA LEU A 44 12.62 16.71 -25.44
C LEU A 44 11.37 17.42 -24.90
N ASP A 45 10.36 17.68 -25.74
CA ASP A 45 9.02 18.13 -25.30
C ASP A 45 8.29 17.06 -24.48
N PHE A 46 8.74 15.79 -24.55
CA PHE A 46 8.21 14.67 -23.80
C PHE A 46 9.21 14.15 -22.76
N PRO A 47 9.45 14.89 -21.65
CA PRO A 47 10.48 14.56 -20.64
C PRO A 47 10.21 13.23 -19.91
N THR A 48 8.98 12.74 -19.93
CA THR A 48 8.60 11.42 -19.37
C THR A 48 9.06 10.24 -20.24
N VAL A 49 9.50 10.51 -21.47
CA VAL A 49 9.85 9.50 -22.47
C VAL A 49 11.28 9.72 -22.95
N PHE A 50 11.67 10.96 -23.22
CA PHE A 50 12.97 11.34 -23.75
C PHE A 50 13.58 12.45 -22.92
N ILE A 51 14.87 12.33 -22.66
CA ILE A 51 15.64 13.31 -21.89
C ILE A 51 16.98 13.56 -22.58
N ARG A 52 17.69 14.60 -22.16
CA ARG A 52 19.08 14.79 -22.61
C ARG A 52 19.98 13.75 -21.96
N HIS A 53 21.07 13.42 -22.65
CA HIS A 53 22.08 12.53 -22.10
C HIS A 53 22.59 12.97 -20.71
N ASP A 54 22.79 14.28 -20.52
CA ASP A 54 23.25 14.89 -19.26
C ASP A 54 22.29 14.65 -18.08
N GLU A 55 20.99 14.51 -18.37
CA GLU A 55 19.95 14.34 -17.36
C GLU A 55 19.72 12.86 -17.00
N LEU A 56 20.38 11.92 -17.68
CA LEU A 56 20.18 10.48 -17.50
C LEU A 56 20.51 10.03 -16.09
N GLU A 57 21.65 10.44 -15.55
CA GLU A 57 22.08 10.02 -14.22
C GLU A 57 21.17 10.62 -13.13
N SER A 58 20.80 11.89 -13.28
CA SER A 58 19.90 12.58 -12.34
C SER A 58 18.50 11.96 -12.32
N THR A 59 17.96 11.63 -13.49
CA THR A 59 16.62 11.02 -13.60
C THR A 59 16.60 9.58 -13.08
N LEU A 60 17.65 8.80 -13.30
CA LEU A 60 17.77 7.45 -12.73
C LEU A 60 17.85 7.50 -11.19
N ASN A 61 18.63 8.42 -10.63
CA ASN A 61 18.70 8.61 -9.18
C ASN A 61 17.36 9.05 -8.58
N LEU A 62 16.65 9.98 -9.24
CA LEU A 62 15.32 10.42 -8.81
C LEU A 62 14.27 9.30 -8.88
N GLN A 63 14.29 8.48 -9.94
CA GLN A 63 13.41 7.32 -10.06
C GLN A 63 13.67 6.31 -8.94
N GLN A 64 14.93 6.00 -8.67
CA GLN A 64 15.28 5.07 -7.58
C GLN A 64 14.87 5.60 -6.21
N ALA A 65 15.07 6.90 -5.93
CA ALA A 65 14.64 7.52 -4.68
C ALA A 65 13.10 7.47 -4.53
N SER A 66 12.36 7.83 -5.59
CA SER A 66 10.90 7.79 -5.59
C SER A 66 10.35 6.37 -5.45
N GLU A 67 10.96 5.37 -6.09
CA GLU A 67 10.57 3.97 -5.94
C GLU A 67 10.77 3.46 -4.51
N GLN A 68 11.84 3.89 -3.83
CA GLN A 68 12.09 3.55 -2.43
C GLN A 68 11.05 4.19 -1.51
N GLU A 69 10.79 5.50 -1.66
CA GLU A 69 9.77 6.20 -0.86
C GLU A 69 8.37 5.59 -1.03
N HIS A 70 8.00 5.22 -2.26
CA HIS A 70 6.72 4.55 -2.51
C HIS A 70 6.65 3.15 -1.90
N ALA A 71 7.76 2.39 -1.90
CA ALA A 71 7.81 1.08 -1.27
C ALA A 71 7.66 1.16 0.25
N GLU A 72 8.33 2.15 0.88
CA GLU A 72 8.24 2.37 2.32
C GLU A 72 6.83 2.79 2.75
N LEU A 73 6.20 3.72 2.01
CA LEU A 73 4.82 4.12 2.27
C LEU A 73 3.82 2.96 2.09
N ALA A 74 4.00 2.15 1.05
CA ALA A 74 3.16 0.97 0.84
C ALA A 74 3.30 -0.06 1.97
N ALA A 75 4.53 -0.27 2.47
CA ALA A 75 4.77 -1.16 3.60
C ALA A 75 4.09 -0.65 4.88
N GLN A 76 4.20 0.65 5.17
CA GLN A 76 3.55 1.27 6.32
C GLN A 76 2.02 1.17 6.25
N LEU A 77 1.43 1.39 5.07
CA LEU A 77 -0.03 1.24 4.89
C LEU A 77 -0.50 -0.20 5.09
N ILE A 78 0.28 -1.19 4.63
CA ILE A 78 -0.03 -2.61 4.86
C ILE A 78 0.05 -2.96 6.34
N GLU A 79 1.07 -2.45 7.05
CA GLU A 79 1.22 -2.68 8.49
C GLU A 79 0.09 -2.02 9.29
N GLN A 80 -0.25 -0.76 8.98
CA GLN A 80 -1.39 -0.08 9.59
C GLN A 80 -2.70 -0.82 9.33
N ALA A 81 -2.95 -1.26 8.09
CA ALA A 81 -4.14 -2.03 7.75
C ALA A 81 -4.20 -3.37 8.51
N LYS A 82 -3.06 -4.03 8.75
CA LYS A 82 -2.99 -5.23 9.59
C LYS A 82 -3.32 -4.93 11.05
N LEU A 83 -2.70 -3.91 11.63
CA LEU A 83 -2.97 -3.50 13.01
C LEU A 83 -4.43 -3.08 13.21
N GLU A 84 -5.01 -2.38 12.24
CA GLU A 84 -6.43 -2.02 12.24
C GLU A 84 -7.33 -3.26 12.10
N ALA A 85 -6.97 -4.21 11.23
CA ALA A 85 -7.70 -5.46 11.10
C ALA A 85 -7.63 -6.31 12.38
N GLU A 86 -6.49 -6.34 13.06
CA GLU A 86 -6.33 -7.02 14.36
C GLU A 86 -7.17 -6.34 15.44
N LYS A 87 -7.13 -5.00 15.53
CA LYS A 87 -7.97 -4.23 16.47
C LYS A 87 -9.46 -4.34 16.18
N ASN A 88 -9.85 -4.46 14.91
CA ASN A 88 -11.23 -4.63 14.49
C ASN A 88 -11.67 -6.09 14.41
N SER A 89 -10.78 -7.03 14.68
CA SER A 89 -11.13 -8.44 14.74
C SER A 89 -12.06 -8.69 15.92
N PHE A 90 -13.14 -9.41 15.64
CA PHE A 90 -14.06 -9.94 16.64
C PHE A 90 -13.83 -11.43 16.88
N VAL A 91 -12.69 -11.97 16.41
CA VAL A 91 -12.27 -13.34 16.72
C VAL A 91 -11.43 -13.30 18.00
N LEU A 92 -11.94 -13.97 19.04
CA LEU A 92 -11.32 -14.02 20.36
C LEU A 92 -11.00 -15.47 20.72
N LYS A 93 -9.87 -15.69 21.39
CA LYS A 93 -9.55 -16.99 21.98
C LYS A 93 -10.26 -17.14 23.32
N ILE A 94 -11.13 -18.13 23.44
CA ILE A 94 -11.92 -18.40 24.64
C ILE A 94 -11.82 -19.91 24.92
N GLY A 95 -11.25 -20.29 26.06
CA GLY A 95 -11.10 -21.71 26.44
C GLY A 95 -10.23 -22.57 25.52
N GLY A 96 -9.41 -21.96 24.65
CA GLY A 96 -8.58 -22.65 23.65
C GLY A 96 -9.17 -22.67 22.24
N ASP A 97 -10.41 -22.23 22.05
CA ASP A 97 -11.07 -22.11 20.75
C ASP A 97 -11.11 -20.66 20.24
N GLU A 98 -11.04 -20.49 18.92
CA GLU A 98 -11.23 -19.19 18.26
C GLU A 98 -12.72 -18.94 18.00
N VAL A 99 -13.32 -18.03 18.77
CA VAL A 99 -14.73 -17.68 18.71
C VAL A 99 -14.90 -16.33 18.02
N ASP A 100 -15.59 -16.33 16.88
CA ASP A 100 -15.97 -15.12 16.15
C ASP A 100 -17.26 -14.51 16.72
N ILE A 101 -17.11 -13.55 17.62
CA ILE A 101 -18.25 -12.94 18.32
C ILE A 101 -19.10 -12.05 17.40
N ALA A 102 -18.63 -11.69 16.20
CA ALA A 102 -19.44 -10.96 15.20
C ALA A 102 -20.61 -11.79 14.68
N LYS A 103 -20.50 -13.13 14.69
CA LYS A 103 -21.55 -14.06 14.27
C LYS A 103 -22.57 -14.36 15.38
N LEU A 104 -22.26 -14.00 16.63
CA LEU A 104 -23.12 -14.29 17.77
C LEU A 104 -24.24 -13.27 17.88
N THR A 105 -25.46 -13.74 18.09
CA THR A 105 -26.62 -12.90 18.42
C THR A 105 -26.51 -12.31 19.83
N SER A 106 -27.32 -11.31 20.18
CA SER A 106 -27.33 -10.71 21.52
C SER A 106 -27.53 -11.73 22.65
N VAL A 107 -28.38 -12.74 22.42
CA VAL A 107 -28.62 -13.82 23.38
C VAL A 107 -27.38 -14.69 23.55
N GLN A 108 -26.70 -15.05 22.46
CA GLN A 108 -25.46 -15.82 22.50
C GLN A 108 -24.30 -15.05 23.13
N LEU A 109 -24.22 -13.74 22.90
CA LEU A 109 -23.26 -12.85 23.57
C LEU A 109 -23.51 -12.81 25.07
N ALA A 110 -24.77 -12.72 25.51
CA ALA A 110 -25.12 -12.78 26.92
C ALA A 110 -24.75 -14.14 27.55
N THR A 111 -25.00 -15.25 26.85
CA THR A 111 -24.55 -16.58 27.32
C THR A 111 -23.03 -16.66 27.45
N LEU A 112 -22.29 -16.07 26.51
CA LEU A 112 -20.83 -16.03 26.54
C LEU A 112 -20.30 -15.20 27.72
N VAL A 113 -20.91 -14.03 27.95
CA VAL A 113 -20.63 -13.16 29.10
C VAL A 113 -20.80 -13.92 30.42
N GLU A 114 -21.93 -14.61 30.59
CA GLU A 114 -22.19 -15.39 31.81
C GLU A 114 -21.23 -16.58 31.93
N SER A 115 -20.87 -17.25 30.81
CA SER A 115 -19.92 -18.37 30.83
C SER A 115 -18.49 -17.93 31.19
N GLU A 116 -18.12 -16.70 30.84
CA GLU A 116 -16.83 -16.10 31.17
C GLU A 116 -16.86 -15.30 32.48
N ASP A 117 -17.95 -15.35 33.25
CA ASP A 117 -18.17 -14.59 34.49
C ASP A 117 -17.91 -13.08 34.33
N LEU A 118 -18.34 -12.51 33.20
CA LEU A 118 -18.23 -11.08 32.91
C LEU A 118 -19.49 -10.36 33.42
N ASP A 119 -19.33 -9.32 34.26
CA ASP A 119 -20.47 -8.54 34.80
C ASP A 119 -20.94 -7.46 33.81
N ILE A 120 -21.32 -7.85 32.58
CA ILE A 120 -21.67 -6.92 31.51
C ILE A 120 -23.03 -7.28 30.90
N LYS A 121 -24.02 -6.41 31.05
CA LYS A 121 -25.36 -6.62 30.48
C LYS A 121 -25.65 -5.64 29.35
N GLN A 122 -26.41 -6.10 28.35
CA GLN A 122 -26.90 -5.24 27.28
C GLN A 122 -27.89 -4.23 27.85
N GLY A 123 -27.69 -2.94 27.54
CA GLY A 123 -28.62 -1.88 27.91
C GLY A 123 -29.94 -1.97 27.14
N ALA A 124 -31.05 -1.50 27.75
CA ALA A 124 -32.40 -1.62 27.17
C ALA A 124 -32.59 -0.96 25.79
N GLN A 125 -31.75 0.03 25.43
CA GLN A 125 -31.75 0.69 24.11
C GLN A 125 -30.40 0.55 23.39
N GLU A 126 -29.50 -0.28 23.89
CA GLU A 126 -28.16 -0.45 23.32
C GLU A 126 -28.20 -1.30 22.06
N LYS A 127 -27.50 -0.88 21.01
CA LYS A 127 -27.36 -1.70 19.80
C LYS A 127 -26.48 -2.90 20.10
N VAL A 128 -26.78 -4.01 19.42
CA VAL A 128 -26.04 -5.27 19.59
C VAL A 128 -24.56 -5.09 19.24
N ASP A 129 -24.22 -4.25 18.26
CA ASP A 129 -22.84 -3.95 17.89
C ASP A 129 -22.06 -3.23 19.00
N ASP A 130 -22.68 -2.26 19.68
CA ASP A 130 -22.05 -1.55 20.81
C ASP A 130 -21.83 -2.50 22.00
N PHE A 131 -22.81 -3.35 22.29
CA PHE A 131 -22.67 -4.39 23.32
C PHE A 131 -21.53 -5.37 22.97
N ARG A 132 -21.43 -5.77 21.70
CA ARG A 132 -20.41 -6.70 21.20
C ARG A 132 -18.99 -6.13 21.34
N VAL A 133 -18.80 -4.82 21.14
CA VAL A 133 -17.51 -4.16 21.40
C VAL A 133 -17.15 -4.21 22.88
N ARG A 134 -18.10 -3.94 23.79
CA ARG A 134 -17.83 -4.02 25.24
C ARG A 134 -17.47 -5.44 25.69
N VAL A 135 -18.18 -6.45 25.17
CA VAL A 135 -17.87 -7.86 25.44
C VAL A 135 -16.47 -8.22 24.92
N ARG A 136 -16.10 -7.74 23.72
CA ARG A 136 -14.76 -7.94 23.16
C ARG A 136 -13.67 -7.39 24.09
N GLU A 137 -13.80 -6.14 24.50
CA GLU A 137 -12.79 -5.47 25.34
C GLU A 137 -12.65 -6.17 26.70
N ALA A 138 -13.76 -6.62 27.28
CA ALA A 138 -13.74 -7.33 28.55
C ALA A 138 -13.04 -8.69 28.46
N ILE A 139 -13.32 -9.48 27.42
CA ILE A 139 -12.65 -10.76 27.16
C ILE A 139 -11.17 -10.54 26.86
N GLN A 140 -10.81 -9.54 26.04
CA GLN A 140 -9.41 -9.22 25.75
C GLN A 140 -8.65 -8.79 27.02
N THR A 141 -9.26 -7.97 27.87
CA THR A 141 -8.68 -7.55 29.15
C THR A 141 -8.45 -8.76 30.08
N LYS A 142 -9.43 -9.67 30.16
CA LYS A 142 -9.33 -10.90 30.94
C LYS A 142 -8.24 -11.83 30.39
N ASN A 143 -8.15 -11.99 29.08
CA ASN A 143 -7.12 -12.80 28.43
C ASN A 143 -5.72 -12.21 28.64
N ALA A 144 -5.56 -10.89 28.55
CA ALA A 144 -4.30 -10.22 28.85
C ALA A 144 -3.88 -10.45 30.32
N ALA A 145 -4.80 -10.26 31.27
CA ALA A 145 -4.55 -10.51 32.69
C ALA A 145 -4.21 -11.98 33.00
N SER A 146 -4.83 -12.93 32.29
CA SER A 146 -4.54 -14.36 32.42
C SER A 146 -3.19 -14.75 31.80
N THR A 147 -2.75 -14.05 30.75
CA THR A 147 -1.47 -14.31 30.06
C THR A 147 -0.28 -13.68 30.81
N GLU A 148 -0.48 -12.59 31.56
CA GLU A 148 0.55 -11.97 32.41
C GLU A 148 0.76 -12.69 33.76
N ALA A 149 -0.14 -13.62 34.13
CA ALA A 149 -0.09 -14.37 35.37
C ALA A 149 0.61 -15.74 35.25
N GLU A 150 1.11 -16.10 34.06
CA GLU A 150 1.78 -17.38 33.75
C GLU A 150 3.30 -17.22 33.54
#